data_AF-A0A1Y2WZ06-F1
#
_entry.id   AF-A0A1Y2WZ06-F1
#
_cell.length_a   1.000
_cell.length_b   1.000
_cell.length_c   1.000
_cell.angle_alpha   90.00
_cell.angle_beta   90.00
_cell.angle_gamma   90.00
#
_symmetry.space_group_name_H-M   'P 1'
#
loop_
_entity.id
_entity.type
_entity.pdbx_description
1 polymer ?
#
loop_
_entity_poly.entity_id
_entity_poly.type
_entity_poly.pdbx_seq_one_letter_code
_entity_poly.pdbx_strand_id
1 'polypeptide(L)'
;MRPPNQRRASKVRKFLFGVIVPFAPFRDENGRNVHHLAFPRYAPFDPYFRITLHRRAYKPRELLHGALRAFYNRQDGGLNPRQIPARVNFCVRYVMRSPAYGKQVPGAAAPGTGGGGGGANDETRRLMDEDVRYFAQQLDHFFFFGLLERYITIETGFDVVGPDPAGLEGRIEGETVTIREADGNEYVRIRINTGQRDLAYELDDILGQLMHEMIHAYFLIYSCDCRRCEPSLLNTTGLPNDGHGPIFLMLHRLILSEIRRWGNAGQNGLAALLEDDCPDLSVSLNSTWRANAAIRALTQAQRKTYTKVRAYGFSTNHLVRITDTDRVAVRPNLKENQIKVENTLYDKRSRADEYRVDLLDNWLAYEDEEFNEDNGENEEEDPDDGLIRVDRDAIDDEEDSNVDLVPNEADKV
;
A
#
# COMPACT_ATOMS: atom_id res chain seq x y z
N MET A 1 -11.71 57.43 -5.61
CA MET A 1 -11.62 56.27 -4.70
C MET A 1 -11.39 55.02 -5.53
N ARG A 2 -10.17 54.45 -5.46
CA ARG A 2 -9.79 53.15 -6.07
C ARG A 2 -9.38 52.22 -4.92
N PRO A 3 -9.71 50.91 -4.94
CA PRO A 3 -9.34 50.00 -3.86
C PRO A 3 -7.83 49.65 -3.93
N PRO A 4 -7.19 49.35 -2.80
CA PRO A 4 -5.75 49.12 -2.73
C PRO A 4 -5.36 47.65 -2.98
N ASN A 5 -4.29 47.51 -3.77
CA ASN A 5 -3.21 46.52 -3.73
C ASN A 5 -3.54 45.06 -3.33
N GLN A 6 -3.62 44.20 -4.35
CA GLN A 6 -3.30 42.78 -4.24
C GLN A 6 -1.82 42.59 -3.89
N ARG A 7 -1.55 41.95 -2.76
CA ARG A 7 -0.21 41.52 -2.35
C ARG A 7 0.31 40.46 -3.34
N ARG A 8 1.48 40.74 -3.93
CA ARG A 8 2.29 39.77 -4.66
C ARG A 8 2.64 38.61 -3.73
N ALA A 9 2.23 37.39 -4.10
CA ALA A 9 2.72 36.17 -3.48
C ALA A 9 4.24 36.08 -3.67
N SER A 10 4.98 36.08 -2.57
CA SER A 10 6.41 35.87 -2.55
C SER A 10 6.74 34.49 -3.10
N LYS A 11 7.58 34.43 -4.15
CA LYS A 11 8.20 33.19 -4.63
C LYS A 11 8.96 32.55 -3.47
N VAL A 12 8.40 31.47 -2.92
CA VAL A 12 9.11 30.60 -1.99
C VAL A 12 10.24 29.93 -2.77
N ARG A 13 11.49 30.26 -2.42
CA ARG A 13 12.69 29.58 -2.94
C ARG A 13 12.61 28.11 -2.51
N LYS A 14 12.55 27.20 -3.50
CA LYS A 14 12.72 25.76 -3.30
C LYS A 14 14.15 25.51 -2.82
N PHE A 15 14.33 25.31 -1.52
CA PHE A 15 15.58 24.76 -1.02
C PHE A 15 15.69 23.30 -1.43
N LEU A 16 16.81 23.01 -2.11
CA LEU A 16 17.26 21.72 -2.60
C LEU A 16 17.75 20.85 -1.44
N PHE A 17 16.85 20.22 -0.68
CA PHE A 17 17.19 18.99 0.04
C PHE A 17 15.95 18.10 0.04
N GLY A 18 16.06 16.95 -0.61
CA GLY A 18 14.99 15.99 -0.92
C GLY A 18 14.44 15.23 0.28
N VAL A 19 14.21 15.89 1.41
CA VAL A 19 13.31 15.38 2.44
C VAL A 19 11.97 16.08 2.19
N ILE A 20 11.06 15.39 1.50
CA ILE A 20 9.66 15.81 1.45
C ILE A 20 9.16 15.70 2.90
N VAL A 21 9.23 16.80 3.66
CA VAL A 21 8.49 16.93 4.91
C VAL A 21 7.04 16.70 4.53
N PRO A 22 6.41 15.59 4.96
CA PRO A 22 5.18 15.21 4.33
C PRO A 22 4.10 16.08 4.96
N PHE A 23 3.62 17.06 4.19
CA PHE A 23 2.56 17.96 4.60
C PHE A 23 1.39 17.11 5.11
N ALA A 24 0.97 17.35 6.35
CA ALA A 24 -0.23 16.72 6.89
C ALA A 24 -1.39 16.93 5.90
N PRO A 25 -2.23 15.91 5.67
CA PRO A 25 -3.31 16.05 4.71
C PRO A 25 -4.27 17.16 5.16
N PHE A 26 -4.68 18.01 4.23
CA PHE A 26 -5.63 19.09 4.49
C PHE A 26 -7.01 18.51 4.74
N ARG A 27 -7.56 18.79 5.93
CA ARG A 27 -8.86 18.29 6.40
C ARG A 27 -9.89 19.41 6.38
N ASP A 28 -11.12 19.10 5.99
CA ASP A 28 -12.26 20.00 6.11
C ASP A 28 -12.78 20.07 7.56
N GLU A 29 -13.80 20.89 7.79
CA GLU A 29 -14.47 21.05 9.11
C GLU A 29 -15.05 19.74 9.68
N ASN A 30 -15.25 18.72 8.83
CA ASN A 30 -15.77 17.40 9.22
C ASN A 30 -14.64 16.36 9.35
N GLY A 31 -13.38 16.78 9.28
CA GLY A 31 -12.23 15.88 9.30
C GLY A 31 -12.05 15.03 8.04
N ARG A 32 -12.73 15.36 6.93
CA ARG A 32 -12.55 14.66 5.65
C ARG A 32 -11.43 15.30 4.85
N ASN A 33 -10.71 14.51 4.06
CA ASN A 33 -9.65 15.07 3.23
C ASN A 33 -10.18 15.97 2.11
N VAL A 34 -9.48 17.08 1.86
CA VAL A 34 -9.78 18.04 0.79
C VAL A 34 -9.05 17.67 -0.50
N HIS A 35 -7.83 17.14 -0.39
CA HIS A 35 -6.97 16.76 -1.51
C HIS A 35 -6.37 15.36 -1.32
N HIS A 36 -6.05 14.73 -2.45
CA HIS A 36 -5.30 13.48 -2.47
C HIS A 36 -3.80 13.77 -2.40
N LEU A 37 -3.08 12.98 -1.63
CA LEU A 37 -1.63 12.91 -1.74
C LEU A 37 -1.24 11.92 -2.85
N ALA A 38 -0.13 12.19 -3.52
CA ALA A 38 0.46 11.23 -4.44
C ALA A 38 1.14 10.11 -3.64
N PHE A 39 0.99 8.87 -4.09
CA PHE A 39 1.72 7.75 -3.49
C PHE A 39 3.25 7.96 -3.56
N PRO A 40 4.00 7.72 -2.47
CA PRO A 40 5.46 7.88 -2.46
C PRO A 40 6.16 7.04 -3.52
N ARG A 41 7.33 7.51 -3.97
CA ARG A 41 8.17 6.70 -4.88
C ARG A 41 8.74 5.51 -4.11
N TYR A 42 8.78 4.35 -4.77
CA TYR A 42 9.31 3.11 -4.21
C TYR A 42 10.44 2.57 -5.07
N ALA A 43 11.48 2.06 -4.41
CA ALA A 43 12.52 1.20 -4.95
C ALA A 43 13.02 0.25 -3.85
N PRO A 44 13.55 -0.94 -4.17
CA PRO A 44 13.97 -1.95 -3.18
C PRO A 44 15.30 -1.63 -2.48
N PHE A 45 15.64 -0.34 -2.32
CA PHE A 45 16.87 0.13 -1.69
C PHE A 45 16.66 1.44 -0.95
N ASP A 46 17.53 1.73 0.01
CA ASP A 46 17.41 2.90 0.88
C ASP A 46 17.55 4.21 0.08
N PRO A 47 16.78 5.28 0.42
CA PRO A 47 15.72 5.35 1.44
C PRO A 47 14.34 4.92 0.92
N TYR A 48 14.22 4.56 -0.36
CA TYR A 48 12.96 4.43 -1.08
C TYR A 48 12.10 3.23 -0.69
N PHE A 49 12.65 2.20 -0.02
CA PHE A 49 11.83 1.10 0.50
C PHE A 49 11.12 1.46 1.81
N ARG A 50 11.56 2.51 2.51
CA ARG A 50 10.97 2.96 3.79
C ARG A 50 9.76 3.85 3.53
N ILE A 51 8.69 3.24 3.01
CA ILE A 51 7.45 3.96 2.72
C ILE A 51 6.80 4.40 4.03
N THR A 52 6.32 5.64 4.09
CA THR A 52 5.39 6.12 5.12
C THR A 52 4.18 6.70 4.42
N LEU A 53 2.98 6.32 4.87
CA LEU A 53 1.71 6.76 4.30
C LEU A 53 0.91 7.55 5.33
N HIS A 54 0.28 8.64 4.89
CA HIS A 54 -0.73 9.33 5.68
C HIS A 54 -2.08 8.61 5.66
N ARG A 55 -2.71 8.54 6.82
CA ARG A 55 -4.05 7.98 6.96
C ARG A 55 -5.05 8.70 6.06
N ARG A 56 -5.87 7.90 5.39
CA ARG A 56 -6.97 8.29 4.52
C ARG A 56 -6.61 9.28 3.42
N ALA A 57 -5.37 9.30 2.91
CA ALA A 57 -4.90 10.37 2.02
C ALA A 57 -4.78 9.97 0.54
N TYR A 58 -4.88 8.68 0.21
CA TYR A 58 -4.50 8.17 -1.10
C TYR A 58 -5.70 7.62 -1.86
N LYS A 59 -5.66 7.72 -3.19
CA LYS A 59 -6.67 7.03 -4.00
C LYS A 59 -6.45 5.52 -3.90
N PRO A 60 -7.51 4.70 -3.75
CA PRO A 60 -7.38 3.24 -3.68
C PRO A 60 -6.56 2.63 -4.83
N ARG A 61 -6.68 3.19 -6.04
CA ARG A 61 -5.89 2.74 -7.20
C ARG A 61 -4.40 3.00 -7.07
N GLU A 62 -4.01 4.12 -6.45
CA GLU A 62 -2.59 4.41 -6.21
C GLU A 62 -2.03 3.48 -5.13
N LEU A 63 -2.84 3.14 -4.12
CA LEU A 63 -2.48 2.14 -3.11
C LEU A 63 -2.28 0.74 -3.73
N LEU A 64 -3.17 0.30 -4.62
CA LEU A 64 -3.03 -0.95 -5.39
C LEU A 64 -1.75 -0.94 -6.22
N HIS A 65 -1.54 0.09 -7.05
CA HIS A 65 -0.36 0.17 -7.92
C HIS A 65 0.95 0.27 -7.12
N GLY A 66 0.92 1.01 -6.00
CA GLY A 66 2.05 1.16 -5.08
C GLY A 66 2.48 -0.16 -4.47
N ALA A 67 1.53 -0.92 -3.91
CA ALA A 67 1.79 -2.24 -3.35
C ALA A 67 2.31 -3.22 -4.42
N LEU A 68 1.64 -3.27 -5.57
CA LEU A 68 1.97 -4.19 -6.67
C LEU A 68 3.41 -4.05 -7.18
N ARG A 69 3.90 -2.80 -7.30
CA ARG A 69 5.27 -2.51 -7.76
C ARG A 69 6.33 -3.19 -6.89
N ALA A 70 6.03 -3.43 -5.62
CA ALA A 70 6.97 -3.98 -4.68
C ALA A 70 7.10 -5.50 -4.69
N PHE A 71 6.09 -6.24 -5.16
CA PHE A 71 6.11 -7.70 -5.07
C PHE A 71 5.77 -8.44 -6.36
N TYR A 72 4.96 -7.87 -7.24
CA TYR A 72 4.40 -8.63 -8.36
C TYR A 72 5.47 -9.16 -9.32
N ASN A 73 5.54 -10.49 -9.46
CA ASN A 73 6.50 -11.19 -10.33
C ASN A 73 7.96 -10.75 -10.10
N ARG A 74 8.29 -10.44 -8.84
CA ARG A 74 9.66 -10.13 -8.40
C ARG A 74 10.41 -11.41 -8.05
N GLN A 75 11.66 -11.43 -8.46
CA GLN A 75 12.65 -12.38 -7.92
C GLN A 75 13.30 -11.76 -6.69
N ASP A 76 13.98 -12.57 -5.89
CA ASP A 76 14.55 -12.17 -4.60
C ASP A 76 15.44 -10.93 -4.69
N GLY A 77 16.28 -10.82 -5.73
CA GLY A 77 17.14 -9.64 -5.93
C GLY A 77 16.38 -8.33 -6.21
N GLY A 78 15.08 -8.40 -6.49
CA GLY A 78 14.21 -7.22 -6.68
C GLY A 78 13.26 -6.95 -5.52
N LEU A 79 13.38 -7.69 -4.41
CA LEU A 79 12.63 -7.50 -3.18
C LEU A 79 13.43 -6.64 -2.20
N ASN A 80 12.74 -5.90 -1.34
CA ASN A 80 13.40 -5.19 -0.25
C ASN A 80 13.90 -6.16 0.85
N PRO A 81 14.82 -5.73 1.72
CA PRO A 81 15.43 -6.61 2.72
C PRO A 81 14.48 -7.22 3.75
N ARG A 82 13.27 -6.67 3.95
CA ARG A 82 12.25 -7.21 4.89
C ARG A 82 11.35 -8.25 4.23
N GLN A 83 11.15 -8.16 2.93
CA GLN A 83 10.27 -9.06 2.18
C GLN A 83 10.83 -10.48 2.12
N ILE A 84 12.13 -10.66 1.85
CA ILE A 84 12.70 -12.02 1.72
C ILE A 84 12.55 -12.82 3.02
N PRO A 85 12.97 -12.31 4.20
CA PRO A 85 12.74 -13.00 5.47
C PRO A 85 11.25 -13.26 5.72
N ALA A 86 10.38 -12.28 5.47
CA ALA A 86 8.95 -12.42 5.72
C ALA A 86 8.33 -13.59 4.95
N ARG A 87 8.64 -13.72 3.65
CA ARG A 87 8.19 -14.87 2.84
C ARG A 87 8.71 -16.19 3.38
N VAL A 88 10.02 -16.28 3.62
CA VAL A 88 10.66 -17.52 4.08
C VAL A 88 10.05 -17.96 5.41
N ASN A 89 9.96 -17.04 6.36
CA ASN A 89 9.39 -17.23 7.68
C ASN A 89 7.90 -17.63 7.63
N PHE A 90 7.13 -17.04 6.71
CA PHE A 90 5.75 -17.42 6.46
C PHE A 90 5.66 -18.88 5.99
N CYS A 91 6.42 -19.25 4.96
CA CYS A 91 6.39 -20.60 4.38
C CYS A 91 6.84 -21.67 5.37
N VAL A 92 7.92 -21.41 6.13
CA VAL A 92 8.42 -22.34 7.15
C VAL A 92 7.36 -22.56 8.24
N ARG A 93 6.78 -21.49 8.78
CA ARG A 93 5.75 -21.60 9.81
C ARG A 93 4.50 -22.32 9.28
N TYR A 94 4.08 -22.03 8.05
CA TYR A 94 2.96 -22.71 7.41
C TYR A 94 3.17 -24.23 7.36
N VAL A 95 4.30 -24.69 6.81
CA VAL A 95 4.59 -26.12 6.68
C VAL A 95 4.65 -26.80 8.05
N MET A 96 5.23 -26.13 9.04
CA MET A 96 5.30 -26.66 10.41
C MET A 96 3.94 -26.75 11.11
N ARG A 97 3.04 -25.79 10.84
CA ARG A 97 1.79 -25.62 11.60
C ARG A 97 0.58 -26.25 10.93
N SER A 98 0.50 -26.25 9.61
CA SER A 98 -0.64 -26.78 8.83
C SER A 98 -1.14 -28.14 9.33
N PRO A 99 -0.30 -29.15 9.64
CA PRO A 99 -0.77 -30.46 10.11
C PRO A 99 -1.50 -30.43 11.47
N ALA A 100 -1.44 -29.35 12.24
CA ALA A 100 -2.12 -29.21 13.53
C ALA A 100 -3.53 -28.61 13.43
N TYR A 101 -3.88 -28.02 12.29
CA TYR A 101 -5.19 -27.40 12.04
C TYR A 101 -6.21 -28.41 11.51
N GLY A 102 -7.48 -28.01 11.40
CA GLY A 102 -8.56 -28.88 10.90
C GLY A 102 -9.05 -29.96 11.88
N LYS A 103 -8.54 -29.94 13.12
CA LYS A 103 -8.78 -31.00 14.11
C LYS A 103 -9.76 -30.56 15.18
N GLN A 104 -10.43 -31.54 15.78
CA GLN A 104 -11.19 -31.30 17.00
C GLN A 104 -10.24 -30.87 18.13
N VAL A 105 -10.63 -29.81 18.83
CA VAL A 105 -9.98 -29.28 20.03
C VAL A 105 -10.86 -29.70 21.22
N PRO A 106 -10.53 -30.82 21.90
CA PRO A 106 -11.41 -31.45 22.89
C PRO A 106 -11.78 -30.48 24.02
N GLY A 107 -13.05 -30.38 24.40
CA GLY A 107 -13.46 -29.59 25.58
C GLY A 107 -13.59 -28.08 25.35
N ALA A 108 -13.66 -27.63 24.10
CA ALA A 108 -14.09 -26.28 23.71
C ALA A 108 -15.63 -26.09 23.85
N ALA A 109 -16.23 -26.72 24.88
CA ALA A 109 -17.66 -26.66 25.12
C ALA A 109 -18.13 -25.23 25.40
N ALA A 110 -19.37 -24.97 24.99
CA ALA A 110 -20.01 -23.67 24.84
C ALA A 110 -19.79 -22.69 26.00
N PRO A 111 -19.72 -21.37 25.70
CA PRO A 111 -19.69 -20.33 26.73
C PRO A 111 -20.95 -20.45 27.58
N GLY A 112 -20.81 -20.95 28.82
CA GLY A 112 -21.95 -21.11 29.74
C GLY A 112 -21.86 -22.24 30.76
N THR A 113 -20.94 -23.19 30.63
CA THR A 113 -20.72 -24.21 31.69
C THR A 113 -19.48 -23.86 32.49
N GLY A 114 -19.68 -23.27 33.67
CA GLY A 114 -18.64 -22.79 34.59
C GLY A 114 -17.80 -23.90 35.24
N GLY A 115 -17.09 -24.69 34.44
CA GLY A 115 -16.13 -25.70 34.88
C GLY A 115 -14.72 -25.31 34.46
N GLY A 116 -13.85 -25.03 35.45
CA GLY A 116 -12.44 -24.67 35.23
C GLY A 116 -11.62 -25.83 34.66
N GLY A 117 -11.59 -25.93 33.32
CA GLY A 117 -10.73 -26.83 32.55
C GLY A 117 -9.66 -26.09 31.74
N GLY A 118 -8.94 -25.16 32.38
CA GLY A 118 -7.94 -24.30 31.72
C GLY A 118 -6.54 -24.89 31.75
N GLY A 119 -6.21 -25.75 30.78
CA GLY A 119 -4.86 -26.33 30.65
C GLY A 119 -4.44 -26.56 29.20
N ALA A 120 -4.91 -27.64 28.58
CA ALA A 120 -4.50 -28.00 27.21
C ALA A 120 -5.27 -27.26 26.11
N ASN A 121 -6.49 -26.81 26.40
CA ASN A 121 -7.40 -26.19 25.43
C ASN A 121 -7.07 -24.71 25.22
N ASP A 122 -6.76 -24.02 26.31
CA ASP A 122 -6.26 -22.65 26.28
C ASP A 122 -4.91 -22.59 25.57
N GLU A 123 -4.07 -23.63 25.71
CA GLU A 123 -2.79 -23.69 25.00
C GLU A 123 -2.99 -23.85 23.49
N THR A 124 -3.85 -24.75 23.03
CA THR A 124 -4.14 -24.87 21.57
C THR A 124 -4.68 -23.57 20.99
N ARG A 125 -5.63 -22.93 21.68
CA ARG A 125 -6.22 -21.66 21.25
C ARG A 125 -5.20 -20.52 21.25
N ARG A 126 -4.34 -20.46 22.26
CA ARG A 126 -3.24 -19.51 22.35
C ARG A 126 -2.24 -19.70 21.21
N LEU A 127 -1.87 -20.94 20.91
CA LEU A 127 -0.98 -21.25 19.78
C LEU A 127 -1.58 -20.80 18.45
N MET A 128 -2.90 -20.97 18.26
CA MET A 128 -3.59 -20.47 17.07
C MET A 128 -3.57 -18.94 16.99
N ASP A 129 -3.82 -18.23 18.09
CA ASP A 129 -3.72 -16.75 18.14
C ASP A 129 -2.29 -16.28 17.82
N GLU A 130 -1.28 -16.93 18.40
CA GLU A 130 0.13 -16.66 18.13
C GLU A 130 0.48 -16.89 16.65
N ASP A 131 -0.01 -17.98 16.06
CA ASP A 131 0.20 -18.29 14.65
C ASP A 131 -0.47 -17.26 13.74
N VAL A 132 -1.73 -16.88 13.98
CA VAL A 132 -2.44 -15.87 13.18
C VAL A 132 -1.75 -14.52 13.25
N ARG A 133 -1.34 -14.06 14.45
CA ARG A 133 -0.58 -12.80 14.61
C ARG A 133 0.75 -12.86 13.87
N TYR A 134 1.45 -13.99 13.95
CA TYR A 134 2.72 -14.18 13.25
C TYR A 134 2.53 -14.09 11.73
N PHE A 135 1.53 -14.78 11.18
CA PHE A 135 1.22 -14.72 9.75
C PHE A 135 0.83 -13.30 9.33
N ALA A 136 0.04 -12.59 10.14
CA ALA A 136 -0.32 -11.21 9.86
C ALA A 136 0.90 -10.29 9.78
N GLN A 137 1.86 -10.44 10.70
CA GLN A 137 3.11 -9.68 10.68
C GLN A 137 3.93 -9.98 9.41
N GLN A 138 4.04 -11.25 9.00
CA GLN A 138 4.75 -11.61 7.78
C GLN A 138 4.05 -11.04 6.53
N LEU A 139 2.71 -11.10 6.47
CA LEU A 139 1.93 -10.51 5.38
C LEU A 139 2.08 -8.98 5.34
N ASP A 140 2.09 -8.31 6.49
CA ASP A 140 2.32 -6.87 6.59
C ASP A 140 3.71 -6.49 6.07
N HIS A 141 4.76 -7.17 6.55
CA HIS A 141 6.11 -6.94 6.06
C HIS A 141 6.28 -7.18 4.57
N PHE A 142 5.61 -8.20 4.02
CA PHE A 142 5.78 -8.56 2.62
C PHE A 142 4.98 -7.66 1.66
N PHE A 143 3.66 -7.54 1.91
CA PHE A 143 2.71 -6.93 0.98
C PHE A 143 2.37 -5.49 1.31
N PHE A 144 2.49 -5.10 2.57
CA PHE A 144 2.06 -3.80 3.08
C PHE A 144 3.20 -3.00 3.73
N PHE A 145 4.45 -3.40 3.52
CA PHE A 145 5.66 -2.68 3.94
C PHE A 145 5.81 -2.47 5.46
N GLY A 146 5.10 -3.23 6.30
CA GLY A 146 5.05 -3.00 7.75
C GLY A 146 4.23 -1.76 8.12
N LEU A 147 3.27 -1.38 7.27
CA LEU A 147 2.45 -0.19 7.46
C LEU A 147 1.21 -0.47 8.31
N LEU A 148 0.80 -1.73 8.50
CA LEU A 148 -0.44 -2.05 9.19
C LEU A 148 -0.25 -2.26 10.70
N GLU A 149 0.85 -2.86 11.14
CA GLU A 149 1.13 -3.24 12.53
C GLU A 149 0.81 -2.15 13.57
N ARG A 150 1.04 -0.88 13.22
CA ARG A 150 0.82 0.28 14.12
C ARG A 150 -0.63 0.73 14.24
N TYR A 151 -1.50 0.26 13.35
CA TYR A 151 -2.87 0.73 13.22
C TYR A 151 -3.89 -0.39 13.30
N ILE A 152 -3.46 -1.65 13.41
CA ILE A 152 -4.35 -2.80 13.49
C ILE A 152 -4.24 -3.50 14.85
N THR A 153 -5.38 -4.00 15.33
CA THR A 153 -5.44 -4.99 16.40
C THR A 153 -6.10 -6.24 15.87
N ILE A 154 -5.50 -7.41 16.11
CA ILE A 154 -6.07 -8.69 15.69
C ILE A 154 -6.65 -9.39 16.92
N GLU A 155 -7.90 -9.80 16.82
CA GLU A 155 -8.58 -10.67 17.78
C GLU A 155 -8.90 -11.99 17.11
N THR A 156 -8.56 -13.10 17.76
CA THR A 156 -8.81 -14.42 17.20
C THR A 156 -9.54 -15.28 18.22
N GLY A 157 -10.23 -16.29 17.71
CA GLY A 157 -10.81 -17.32 18.57
C GLY A 157 -11.94 -18.06 17.88
N PHE A 158 -12.62 -18.89 18.66
CA PHE A 158 -13.75 -19.66 18.19
C PHE A 158 -15.00 -18.80 18.37
N ASP A 159 -15.81 -18.69 17.33
CA ASP A 159 -17.09 -17.98 17.41
C ASP A 159 -16.96 -16.51 17.87
N VAL A 160 -15.83 -15.88 17.57
CA VAL A 160 -15.58 -14.47 17.93
C VAL A 160 -16.33 -13.51 17.01
N VAL A 161 -16.51 -13.88 15.74
CA VAL A 161 -17.29 -13.11 14.78
C VAL A 161 -18.72 -13.62 14.73
N GLY A 162 -19.65 -12.67 14.78
CA GLY A 162 -21.09 -12.93 14.87
C GLY A 162 -21.78 -13.19 13.53
N PRO A 163 -23.12 -13.07 13.48
CA PRO A 163 -23.87 -13.21 12.24
C PRO A 163 -23.49 -12.13 11.23
N ASP A 164 -23.72 -12.41 9.95
CA ASP A 164 -23.48 -11.43 8.88
C ASP A 164 -24.34 -10.17 9.11
N PRO A 165 -23.74 -8.97 9.25
CA PRO A 165 -24.48 -7.73 9.42
C PRO A 165 -25.37 -7.40 8.20
N ALA A 166 -25.01 -7.90 7.01
CA ALA A 166 -25.82 -7.77 5.80
C ALA A 166 -26.93 -8.83 5.69
N GLY A 167 -26.90 -9.87 6.55
CA GLY A 167 -27.83 -11.00 6.54
C GLY A 167 -27.79 -11.83 5.25
N LEU A 168 -26.67 -11.78 4.51
CA LEU A 168 -26.50 -12.55 3.27
C LEU A 168 -26.05 -13.98 3.58
N GLU A 169 -25.25 -14.15 4.62
CA GLU A 169 -24.78 -15.43 5.12
C GLU A 169 -25.28 -15.67 6.56
N GLY A 170 -25.39 -16.94 6.94
CA GLY A 170 -25.74 -17.29 8.32
C GLY A 170 -24.69 -16.82 9.34
N ARG A 171 -23.43 -16.67 8.88
CA ARG A 171 -22.29 -16.24 9.67
C ARG A 171 -21.12 -15.87 8.76
N ILE A 172 -20.28 -14.94 9.22
CA ILE A 172 -19.01 -14.58 8.58
C ILE A 172 -17.81 -15.11 9.37
N GLU A 173 -16.71 -15.35 8.68
CA GLU A 173 -15.50 -15.96 9.25
C GLU A 173 -14.46 -14.93 9.68
N GLY A 174 -14.56 -13.69 9.17
CA GLY A 174 -13.76 -12.54 9.59
C GLY A 174 -14.58 -11.26 9.57
N GLU A 175 -14.13 -10.26 10.33
CA GLU A 175 -14.63 -8.89 10.21
C GLU A 175 -13.51 -7.86 10.42
N THR A 176 -13.58 -6.78 9.66
CA THR A 176 -12.72 -5.59 9.83
C THR A 176 -13.55 -4.36 10.17
N VAL A 177 -13.26 -3.73 11.30
CA VAL A 177 -14.02 -2.57 11.80
C VAL A 177 -13.07 -1.45 12.23
N THR A 178 -13.42 -0.21 11.93
CA THR A 178 -12.71 0.96 12.47
C THR A 178 -13.22 1.26 13.89
N ILE A 179 -12.32 1.27 14.87
CA ILE A 179 -12.61 1.62 16.25
C ILE A 179 -12.11 3.04 16.53
N ARG A 180 -12.96 3.85 17.17
CA ARG A 180 -12.63 5.18 17.67
C ARG A 180 -12.78 5.18 19.19
N GLU A 181 -11.67 5.40 19.88
CA GLU A 181 -11.64 5.53 21.33
C GLU A 181 -12.06 6.93 21.77
N ALA A 182 -12.42 7.06 23.05
CA ALA A 182 -12.90 8.31 23.63
C ALA A 182 -11.84 9.42 23.64
N ASP A 183 -10.56 9.06 23.64
CA ASP A 183 -9.42 9.98 23.57
C ASP A 183 -9.11 10.45 22.13
N GLY A 184 -9.89 10.01 21.14
CA GLY A 184 -9.72 10.33 19.74
C GLY A 184 -8.74 9.42 18.99
N ASN A 185 -8.14 8.43 19.65
CA ASN A 185 -7.35 7.41 18.98
C ASN A 185 -8.27 6.57 18.07
N GLU A 186 -7.79 6.31 16.86
CA GLU A 186 -8.51 5.51 15.89
C GLU A 186 -7.61 4.40 15.37
N TYR A 187 -8.06 3.15 15.45
CA TYR A 187 -7.37 1.97 14.92
C TYR A 187 -8.37 1.07 14.19
N VAL A 188 -7.87 0.06 13.48
CA VAL A 188 -8.68 -0.94 12.80
C VAL A 188 -8.59 -2.25 13.56
N ARG A 189 -9.73 -2.81 13.94
CA ARG A 189 -9.82 -4.13 14.55
C ARG A 189 -10.14 -5.15 13.47
N ILE A 190 -9.30 -6.18 13.37
CA ILE A 190 -9.54 -7.38 12.57
C ILE A 190 -9.92 -8.49 13.55
N ARG A 191 -11.03 -9.18 13.31
CA ARG A 191 -11.41 -10.35 14.10
C ARG A 191 -11.52 -11.55 13.18
N ILE A 192 -10.93 -12.68 13.56
CA ILE A 192 -10.88 -13.90 12.74
C ILE A 192 -11.38 -15.07 13.56
N ASN A 193 -12.36 -15.78 13.01
CA ASN A 193 -12.75 -17.08 13.55
C ASN A 193 -11.68 -18.11 13.19
N THR A 194 -11.09 -18.75 14.21
CA THR A 194 -10.12 -19.84 14.04
C THR A 194 -10.76 -21.23 14.17
N GLY A 195 -12.08 -21.26 14.39
CA GLY A 195 -12.85 -22.46 14.56
C GLY A 195 -14.29 -22.18 14.96
N GLN A 196 -15.06 -23.26 15.05
CA GLN A 196 -16.45 -23.25 15.49
C GLN A 196 -16.67 -24.32 16.54
N ARG A 197 -17.26 -23.94 17.68
CA ARG A 197 -17.46 -24.84 18.83
C ARG A 197 -16.14 -25.50 19.24
N ASP A 198 -15.95 -26.77 18.89
CA ASP A 198 -14.79 -27.59 19.19
C ASP A 198 -14.00 -28.03 17.95
N LEU A 199 -14.33 -27.51 16.76
CA LEU A 199 -13.59 -27.80 15.54
C LEU A 199 -12.75 -26.57 15.14
N ALA A 200 -11.43 -26.74 15.09
CA ALA A 200 -10.56 -25.74 14.49
C ALA A 200 -10.75 -25.74 12.97
N TYR A 201 -10.74 -24.56 12.36
CA TYR A 201 -10.72 -24.45 10.91
C TYR A 201 -9.37 -24.90 10.34
N GLU A 202 -9.36 -25.20 9.05
CA GLU A 202 -8.11 -25.46 8.33
C GLU A 202 -7.26 -24.18 8.31
N LEU A 203 -5.93 -24.34 8.32
CA LEU A 203 -5.03 -23.20 8.30
C LEU A 203 -5.20 -22.37 7.01
N ASP A 204 -5.52 -23.03 5.91
CA ASP A 204 -5.73 -22.39 4.60
C ASP A 204 -6.92 -21.41 4.64
N ASP A 205 -8.02 -21.80 5.26
CA ASP A 205 -9.21 -20.96 5.41
C ASP A 205 -8.90 -19.74 6.30
N ILE A 206 -8.22 -19.97 7.43
CA ILE A 206 -7.80 -18.90 8.34
C ILE A 206 -6.85 -17.92 7.66
N LEU A 207 -5.88 -18.41 6.87
CA LEU A 207 -4.95 -17.56 6.13
C LEU A 207 -5.65 -16.78 5.02
N GLY A 208 -6.60 -17.43 4.32
CA GLY A 208 -7.45 -16.79 3.34
C GLY A 208 -8.22 -15.61 3.94
N GLN A 209 -8.90 -15.85 5.05
CA GLN A 209 -9.65 -14.82 5.77
C GLN A 209 -8.75 -13.73 6.33
N LEU A 210 -7.60 -14.09 6.92
CA LEU A 210 -6.65 -13.11 7.45
C LEU A 210 -6.14 -12.17 6.35
N MET A 211 -5.72 -12.73 5.22
CA MET A 211 -5.30 -11.94 4.05
C MET A 211 -6.42 -11.00 3.58
N HIS A 212 -7.65 -11.52 3.48
CA HIS A 212 -8.83 -10.79 3.09
C HIS A 212 -9.08 -9.57 3.99
N GLU A 213 -9.11 -9.77 5.32
CA GLU A 213 -9.32 -8.70 6.29
C GLU A 213 -8.17 -7.69 6.33
N MET A 214 -6.93 -8.15 6.16
CA MET A 214 -5.78 -7.23 6.09
C MET A 214 -5.85 -6.28 4.88
N ILE A 215 -6.42 -6.73 3.76
CA ILE A 215 -6.66 -5.88 2.59
C ILE A 215 -7.74 -4.83 2.91
N HIS A 216 -8.84 -5.23 3.59
CA HIS A 216 -9.82 -4.26 4.08
C HIS A 216 -9.17 -3.23 4.99
N ALA A 217 -8.35 -3.67 5.96
CA ALA A 217 -7.64 -2.78 6.87
C ALA A 217 -6.72 -1.81 6.12
N TYR A 218 -5.94 -2.28 5.14
CA TYR A 218 -5.08 -1.43 4.31
C TYR A 218 -5.87 -0.32 3.61
N PHE A 219 -7.01 -0.65 3.01
CA PHE A 219 -7.84 0.36 2.37
C PHE A 219 -8.54 1.27 3.38
N LEU A 220 -9.05 0.77 4.51
CA LEU A 220 -9.68 1.59 5.55
C LEU A 220 -8.72 2.60 6.17
N ILE A 221 -7.46 2.20 6.39
CA ILE A 221 -6.44 3.06 6.98
C ILE A 221 -5.99 4.15 6.00
N TYR A 222 -5.74 3.80 4.73
CA TYR A 222 -5.01 4.68 3.80
C TYR A 222 -5.85 5.29 2.68
N SER A 223 -7.02 4.73 2.34
CA SER A 223 -7.86 5.23 1.25
C SER A 223 -8.55 6.55 1.59
N CYS A 224 -8.63 7.42 0.59
CA CYS A 224 -9.22 8.74 0.74
C CYS A 224 -10.71 8.71 1.06
N ASP A 225 -11.10 9.49 2.07
CA ASP A 225 -12.49 9.70 2.52
C ASP A 225 -13.10 11.02 2.03
N CYS A 226 -12.47 11.68 1.05
CA CYS A 226 -12.99 12.94 0.51
C CYS A 226 -14.35 12.75 -0.18
N ARG A 227 -15.17 13.81 -0.19
CA ARG A 227 -16.50 13.83 -0.85
C ARG A 227 -16.44 13.48 -2.35
N ARG A 228 -15.28 13.64 -3.00
CA ARG A 228 -15.09 13.29 -4.41
C ARG A 228 -14.86 11.79 -4.63
N CYS A 229 -14.34 11.08 -3.63
CA CYS A 229 -14.09 9.64 -3.68
C CYS A 229 -15.33 8.81 -3.32
N GLU A 230 -16.19 9.33 -2.45
CA GLU A 230 -17.41 8.66 -1.96
C GLU A 230 -18.28 8.08 -3.09
N PRO A 231 -18.61 8.81 -4.18
CA PRO A 231 -19.40 8.25 -5.28
C PRO A 231 -18.70 7.13 -6.06
N SER A 232 -17.37 7.01 -5.94
CA SER A 232 -16.54 6.01 -6.62
C SER A 232 -16.18 4.81 -5.73
N LEU A 233 -16.65 4.77 -4.48
CA LEU A 233 -16.34 3.68 -3.53
C LEU A 233 -16.69 2.32 -4.11
N LEU A 234 -17.89 2.19 -4.70
CA LEU A 234 -18.34 0.94 -5.31
C LEU A 234 -17.33 0.35 -6.31
N ASN A 235 -16.73 1.21 -7.15
CA ASN A 235 -15.80 0.80 -8.18
C ASN A 235 -14.33 0.77 -7.72
N THR A 236 -14.10 1.09 -6.46
CA THR A 236 -12.79 1.03 -5.84
C THR A 236 -12.80 -0.05 -4.79
N THR A 237 -13.18 0.30 -3.57
CA THR A 237 -13.14 -0.57 -2.40
C THR A 237 -14.49 -1.19 -2.06
N GLY A 238 -15.55 -1.02 -2.85
CA GLY A 238 -16.85 -1.64 -2.61
C GLY A 238 -17.79 -0.77 -1.77
N LEU A 239 -18.96 -1.30 -1.41
CA LEU A 239 -19.89 -0.61 -0.51
C LEU A 239 -19.31 -0.56 0.91
N PRO A 240 -19.64 0.46 1.73
CA PRO A 240 -19.11 0.57 3.09
C PRO A 240 -19.30 -0.67 3.99
N ASN A 241 -20.36 -1.45 3.75
CA ASN A 241 -20.71 -2.63 4.55
C ASN A 241 -20.30 -3.97 3.89
N ASP A 242 -19.65 -3.92 2.73
CA ASP A 242 -19.25 -5.10 1.96
C ASP A 242 -17.75 -5.07 1.68
N GLY A 243 -17.22 -3.95 1.18
CA GLY A 243 -15.78 -3.78 1.00
C GLY A 243 -15.18 -4.53 -0.21
N HIS A 244 -15.99 -5.22 -1.02
CA HIS A 244 -15.51 -6.10 -2.10
C HIS A 244 -15.54 -5.41 -3.48
N GLY A 245 -15.01 -4.19 -3.57
CA GLY A 245 -14.92 -3.48 -4.85
C GLY A 245 -13.85 -4.06 -5.79
N PRO A 246 -13.84 -3.66 -7.08
CA PRO A 246 -12.87 -4.15 -8.04
C PRO A 246 -11.39 -3.98 -7.63
N ILE A 247 -11.04 -2.87 -6.96
CA ILE A 247 -9.65 -2.63 -6.51
C ILE A 247 -9.28 -3.59 -5.37
N PHE A 248 -10.22 -3.89 -4.49
CA PHE A 248 -10.06 -4.93 -3.47
C PHE A 248 -9.82 -6.29 -4.11
N LEU A 249 -10.72 -6.72 -5.00
CA LEU A 249 -10.65 -8.03 -5.67
C LEU A 249 -9.34 -8.21 -6.45
N MET A 250 -8.88 -7.16 -7.12
CA MET A 250 -7.57 -7.17 -7.81
C MET A 250 -6.41 -7.34 -6.84
N LEU A 251 -6.37 -6.59 -5.73
CA LEU A 251 -5.27 -6.72 -4.76
C LEU A 251 -5.28 -8.10 -4.10
N HIS A 252 -6.45 -8.59 -3.68
CA HIS A 252 -6.66 -9.93 -3.12
C HIS A 252 -6.10 -11.01 -4.02
N ARG A 253 -6.55 -11.04 -5.29
CA ARG A 253 -6.09 -12.01 -6.28
C ARG A 253 -4.57 -11.95 -6.50
N LEU A 254 -3.98 -10.77 -6.52
CA LEU A 254 -2.54 -10.60 -6.78
C LEU A 254 -1.68 -11.06 -5.59
N ILE A 255 -2.12 -10.78 -4.36
CA ILE A 255 -1.48 -11.31 -3.14
C ILE A 255 -1.60 -12.83 -3.12
N LEU A 256 -2.79 -13.39 -3.36
CA LEU A 256 -3.01 -14.82 -3.40
C LEU A 256 -2.13 -15.52 -4.45
N SER A 257 -2.03 -14.93 -5.66
CA SER A 257 -1.17 -15.47 -6.73
C SER A 257 0.30 -15.52 -6.31
N GLU A 258 0.76 -14.51 -5.57
CA GLU A 258 2.12 -14.45 -5.07
C GLU A 258 2.36 -15.48 -3.95
N ILE A 259 1.40 -15.67 -3.04
CA ILE A 259 1.49 -16.73 -2.01
C ILE A 259 1.50 -18.13 -2.65
N ARG A 260 0.63 -18.40 -3.63
CA ARG A 260 0.64 -19.66 -4.39
C ARG A 260 1.96 -19.88 -5.13
N ARG A 261 2.59 -18.81 -5.64
CA ARG A 261 3.92 -18.89 -6.25
C ARG A 261 4.97 -19.34 -5.23
N TRP A 262 4.90 -18.88 -3.98
CA TRP A 262 5.77 -19.36 -2.91
C TRP A 262 5.53 -20.84 -2.60
N GLY A 263 4.26 -21.25 -2.54
CA GLY A 263 3.88 -22.65 -2.36
C GLY A 263 4.41 -23.56 -3.47
N ASN A 264 4.31 -23.13 -4.73
CA ASN A 264 4.88 -23.84 -5.87
C ASN A 264 6.41 -23.96 -5.77
N ALA A 265 7.09 -22.86 -5.45
CA ALA A 265 8.56 -22.86 -5.30
C ALA A 265 9.02 -23.74 -4.12
N GLY A 266 8.25 -23.76 -3.03
CA GLY A 266 8.52 -24.56 -1.83
C GLY A 266 7.85 -25.93 -1.82
N GLN A 267 7.18 -26.33 -2.91
CA GLN A 267 6.47 -27.60 -3.07
C GLN A 267 5.56 -27.96 -1.87
N ASN A 268 4.71 -27.02 -1.44
CA ASN A 268 3.81 -27.21 -0.29
C ASN A 268 2.37 -26.76 -0.57
N GLY A 269 1.48 -26.99 0.40
CA GLY A 269 0.03 -26.77 0.31
C GLY A 269 -0.38 -25.35 -0.08
N LEU A 270 0.45 -24.33 0.15
CA LEU A 270 0.16 -22.95 -0.28
C LEU A 270 -0.07 -22.82 -1.78
N ALA A 271 0.44 -23.76 -2.60
CA ALA A 271 0.23 -23.76 -4.05
C ALA A 271 -1.26 -23.83 -4.44
N ALA A 272 -2.08 -24.47 -3.58
CA ALA A 272 -3.52 -24.67 -3.76
C ALA A 272 -4.37 -23.81 -2.82
N LEU A 273 -3.77 -22.85 -2.09
CA LEU A 273 -4.48 -21.99 -1.14
C LEU A 273 -5.71 -21.34 -1.80
N LEU A 274 -6.91 -21.58 -1.29
CA LEU A 274 -8.20 -21.07 -1.82
C LEU A 274 -8.48 -21.44 -3.29
N GLU A 275 -8.03 -22.59 -3.79
CA GLU A 275 -8.22 -22.98 -5.20
C GLU A 275 -9.70 -22.98 -5.61
N ASP A 276 -10.58 -23.44 -4.73
CA ASP A 276 -12.02 -23.53 -4.98
C ASP A 276 -12.70 -22.15 -5.12
N ASP A 277 -12.36 -21.20 -4.26
CA ASP A 277 -12.94 -19.84 -4.29
C ASP A 277 -12.27 -18.94 -5.35
N CYS A 278 -10.99 -19.17 -5.63
CA CYS A 278 -10.17 -18.36 -6.52
C CYS A 278 -9.42 -19.24 -7.54
N PRO A 279 -10.10 -19.91 -8.49
CA PRO A 279 -9.45 -20.79 -9.44
C PRO A 279 -8.55 -20.01 -10.41
N ASP A 280 -7.42 -20.59 -10.81
CA ASP A 280 -6.44 -20.00 -11.73
C ASP A 280 -6.03 -18.57 -11.38
N LEU A 281 -6.45 -17.58 -12.18
CA LEU A 281 -6.19 -16.13 -12.05
C LEU A 281 -7.47 -15.35 -11.76
N SER A 282 -8.55 -16.05 -11.42
CA SER A 282 -9.87 -15.47 -11.18
C SER A 282 -9.98 -14.86 -9.79
N VAL A 283 -10.71 -13.75 -9.69
CA VAL A 283 -11.07 -13.14 -8.40
C VAL A 283 -11.97 -14.06 -7.58
N SER A 284 -12.10 -13.78 -6.28
CA SER A 284 -12.92 -14.57 -5.35
C SER A 284 -14.36 -14.63 -5.83
N LEU A 285 -14.85 -15.86 -6.04
CA LEU A 285 -16.23 -16.13 -6.42
C LEU A 285 -17.19 -15.70 -5.32
N ASN A 286 -16.86 -16.02 -4.06
CA ASN A 286 -17.65 -15.62 -2.91
C ASN A 286 -17.71 -14.08 -2.78
N SER A 287 -16.56 -13.42 -2.76
CA SER A 287 -16.50 -11.94 -2.65
C SER A 287 -17.26 -11.26 -3.79
N THR A 288 -17.18 -11.80 -5.01
CA THR A 288 -17.91 -11.28 -6.19
C THR A 288 -19.42 -11.47 -6.03
N TRP A 289 -19.86 -12.63 -5.56
CA TRP A 289 -21.26 -12.89 -5.27
C TRP A 289 -21.78 -11.92 -4.19
N ARG A 290 -21.05 -11.73 -3.08
CA ARG A 290 -21.42 -10.80 -2.00
C ARG A 290 -21.53 -9.36 -2.49
N ALA A 291 -20.53 -8.88 -3.22
CA ALA A 291 -20.55 -7.55 -3.81
C ALA A 291 -21.82 -7.34 -4.65
N ASN A 292 -22.15 -8.31 -5.51
CA ASN A 292 -23.34 -8.26 -6.35
C ASN A 292 -24.64 -8.30 -5.54
N ALA A 293 -24.72 -9.11 -4.50
CA ALA A 293 -25.87 -9.18 -3.61
C ALA A 293 -26.08 -7.85 -2.86
N ALA A 294 -25.02 -7.27 -2.31
CA ALA A 294 -25.05 -5.98 -1.63
C ALA A 294 -25.49 -4.83 -2.57
N ILE A 295 -25.03 -4.82 -3.83
CA ILE A 295 -25.47 -3.85 -4.84
C ILE A 295 -26.97 -4.00 -5.15
N ARG A 296 -27.46 -5.23 -5.27
CA ARG A 296 -28.89 -5.50 -5.54
C ARG A 296 -29.79 -5.01 -4.41
N ALA A 297 -29.32 -5.11 -3.17
CA ALA A 297 -30.02 -4.67 -1.96
C ALA A 297 -30.15 -3.13 -1.84
N LEU A 298 -29.39 -2.34 -2.61
CA LEU A 298 -29.45 -0.89 -2.56
C LEU A 298 -30.83 -0.34 -2.95
N THR A 299 -31.29 0.70 -2.24
CA THR A 299 -32.47 1.48 -2.62
C THR A 299 -32.25 2.24 -3.93
N GLN A 300 -33.32 2.72 -4.57
CA GLN A 300 -33.18 3.54 -5.79
C GLN A 300 -32.37 4.82 -5.55
N ALA A 301 -32.50 5.45 -4.37
CA ALA A 301 -31.74 6.65 -4.01
C ALA A 301 -30.25 6.35 -3.87
N GLN A 302 -29.89 5.29 -3.13
CA GLN A 302 -28.50 4.83 -3.02
C GLN A 302 -27.94 4.41 -4.39
N ARG A 303 -28.72 3.68 -5.18
CA ARG A 303 -28.34 3.36 -6.56
C ARG A 303 -28.06 4.62 -7.35
N LYS A 304 -28.86 5.69 -7.26
CA LYS A 304 -28.57 6.99 -7.93
C LYS A 304 -27.25 7.62 -7.48
N THR A 305 -26.91 7.50 -6.20
CA THR A 305 -25.61 7.94 -5.66
C THR A 305 -24.44 7.16 -6.25
N TYR A 306 -24.62 5.84 -6.46
CA TYR A 306 -23.57 4.93 -6.95
C TYR A 306 -23.62 4.62 -8.47
N THR A 307 -24.71 4.92 -9.19
CA THR A 307 -24.93 4.57 -10.63
C THR A 307 -24.14 5.44 -11.58
N LYS A 308 -23.44 6.47 -11.10
CA LYS A 308 -22.23 6.94 -11.79
C LYS A 308 -21.08 5.95 -11.56
N VAL A 309 -21.36 4.67 -11.78
CA VAL A 309 -20.36 3.74 -12.29
C VAL A 309 -19.94 4.36 -13.62
N ARG A 310 -18.95 5.25 -13.56
CA ARG A 310 -18.03 5.32 -14.69
C ARG A 310 -17.62 3.87 -14.85
N ALA A 311 -18.00 3.25 -15.97
CA ALA A 311 -17.35 2.05 -16.43
C ALA A 311 -15.89 2.32 -16.16
N TYR A 312 -15.36 1.69 -15.11
CA TYR A 312 -14.03 1.97 -14.62
C TYR A 312 -13.19 1.32 -15.67
N GLY A 313 -12.92 2.09 -16.73
CA GLY A 313 -12.96 1.56 -18.06
C GLY A 313 -12.03 0.39 -18.10
N PHE A 314 -12.57 -0.83 -18.24
CA PHE A 314 -11.81 -2.04 -18.53
C PHE A 314 -11.02 -1.92 -19.85
N SER A 315 -10.93 -0.70 -20.41
CA SER A 315 -9.88 -0.20 -21.27
C SER A 315 -8.52 -0.82 -20.92
N THR A 316 -7.82 -1.15 -21.99
CA THR A 316 -6.47 -1.68 -22.04
C THR A 316 -5.40 -0.76 -21.42
N ASN A 317 -5.77 0.46 -21.02
CA ASN A 317 -4.85 1.47 -20.50
C ASN A 317 -4.52 1.31 -19.01
N HIS A 318 -5.34 0.57 -18.24
CA HIS A 318 -5.08 0.35 -16.81
C HIS A 318 -3.95 -0.65 -16.56
N LEU A 319 -3.12 -0.39 -15.54
CA LEU A 319 -2.00 -1.27 -15.16
C LEU A 319 -2.47 -2.64 -14.67
N VAL A 320 -3.61 -2.67 -13.98
CA VAL A 320 -4.30 -3.89 -13.53
C VAL A 320 -5.78 -3.72 -13.85
N ARG A 321 -6.40 -4.80 -14.34
CA ARG A 321 -7.84 -4.88 -14.62
C ARG A 321 -8.38 -6.27 -14.34
N ILE A 322 -9.68 -6.35 -14.08
CA ILE A 322 -10.45 -7.60 -14.15
C ILE A 322 -10.91 -7.76 -15.61
N THR A 323 -10.82 -8.97 -16.17
CA THR A 323 -11.31 -9.29 -17.51
C THR A 323 -12.82 -9.55 -17.48
N ASP A 324 -13.41 -9.70 -18.65
CA ASP A 324 -14.78 -10.20 -18.84
C ASP A 324 -14.99 -11.62 -18.27
N THR A 325 -13.92 -12.38 -18.10
CA THR A 325 -13.88 -13.72 -17.51
C THR A 325 -13.51 -13.72 -16.02
N ASP A 326 -13.63 -12.59 -15.33
CA ASP A 326 -13.30 -12.40 -13.91
C ASP A 326 -11.83 -12.70 -13.53
N ARG A 327 -10.94 -12.75 -14.52
CA ARG A 327 -9.49 -12.92 -14.31
C ARG A 327 -8.81 -11.59 -14.08
N VAL A 328 -7.78 -11.57 -13.23
CA VAL A 328 -6.96 -10.37 -13.05
C VAL A 328 -5.81 -10.37 -14.05
N ALA A 329 -5.83 -9.39 -14.94
CA ALA A 329 -4.78 -9.12 -15.91
C ALA A 329 -3.93 -7.93 -15.46
N VAL A 330 -2.60 -8.13 -15.42
CA VAL A 330 -1.62 -7.08 -15.18
C VAL A 330 -0.92 -6.74 -16.49
N ARG A 331 -0.70 -5.46 -16.77
CA ARG A 331 0.02 -5.04 -17.98
C ARG A 331 1.45 -5.64 -17.98
N PRO A 332 1.88 -6.28 -19.09
CA PRO A 332 3.19 -6.91 -19.15
C PRO A 332 4.36 -5.95 -18.84
N ASN A 333 4.27 -4.71 -19.32
CA ASN A 333 5.30 -3.69 -19.15
C ASN A 333 5.33 -3.06 -17.75
N LEU A 334 4.46 -3.45 -16.81
CA LEU A 334 4.47 -2.90 -15.46
C LEU A 334 5.84 -3.09 -14.79
N LYS A 335 6.38 -4.31 -14.88
CA LYS A 335 7.67 -4.66 -14.27
C LYS A 335 8.81 -3.86 -14.89
N GLU A 336 8.86 -3.80 -16.22
CA GLU A 336 9.88 -3.03 -16.95
C GLU A 336 9.84 -1.54 -16.62
N ASN A 337 8.64 -0.94 -16.60
CA ASN A 337 8.45 0.46 -16.23
C ASN A 337 8.92 0.72 -14.80
N GLN A 338 8.68 -0.21 -13.89
CA GLN A 338 9.13 -0.09 -12.52
C GLN A 338 10.65 -0.20 -12.41
N ILE A 339 11.30 -1.13 -13.13
CA ILE A 339 12.76 -1.23 -13.19
C ILE A 339 13.38 0.06 -13.75
N LYS A 340 12.79 0.68 -14.77
CA LYS A 340 13.26 1.98 -15.30
C LYS A 340 13.21 3.09 -14.25
N VAL A 341 12.15 3.13 -13.45
CA VAL A 341 12.03 4.08 -12.34
C VAL A 341 13.09 3.80 -11.27
N GLU A 342 13.32 2.54 -10.93
CA GLU A 342 14.34 2.13 -9.96
C GLU A 342 15.75 2.53 -10.39
N ASN A 343 16.13 2.26 -11.64
CA ASN A 343 17.41 2.69 -12.19
C ASN A 343 17.57 4.21 -12.14
N THR A 344 16.52 4.96 -12.51
CA THR A 344 16.53 6.43 -12.42
C THR A 344 16.73 6.92 -10.98
N LEU A 345 16.15 6.24 -9.99
CA LEU A 345 16.30 6.58 -8.57
C LEU A 345 17.68 6.20 -8.05
N TYR A 346 18.25 5.11 -8.55
CA TYR A 346 19.59 4.66 -8.23
C TYR A 346 20.63 5.66 -8.75
N ASP A 347 20.57 6.03 -10.03
CA ASP A 347 21.48 7.01 -10.63
C ASP A 347 21.44 8.36 -9.91
N LYS A 348 20.25 8.80 -9.53
CA LYS A 348 20.08 10.05 -8.76
C LYS A 348 20.71 9.97 -7.37
N ARG A 349 20.65 8.81 -6.73
CA ARG A 349 21.30 8.58 -5.44
C ARG A 349 22.81 8.54 -5.61
N SER A 350 23.33 7.78 -6.56
CA SER A 350 24.77 7.68 -6.81
C SER A 350 25.38 9.07 -7.07
N ARG A 351 24.75 9.89 -7.91
CA ARG A 351 25.20 11.28 -8.15
C ARG A 351 25.14 12.17 -6.91
N ALA A 352 24.14 11.98 -6.05
CA ALA A 352 24.03 12.74 -4.80
C ALA A 352 25.10 12.30 -3.78
N ASP A 353 25.42 11.01 -3.74
CA ASP A 353 26.48 10.44 -2.91
C ASP A 353 27.86 10.90 -3.42
N GLU A 354 28.10 10.88 -4.74
CA GLU A 354 29.30 11.47 -5.39
C GLU A 354 29.46 12.94 -5.02
N TYR A 355 28.43 13.76 -5.24
CA TYR A 355 28.49 15.19 -4.91
C TYR A 355 28.72 15.44 -3.41
N ARG A 356 28.21 14.58 -2.54
CA ARG A 356 28.43 14.67 -1.09
C ARG A 356 29.89 14.35 -0.74
N VAL A 357 30.49 13.34 -1.39
CA VAL A 357 31.91 13.01 -1.24
C VAL A 357 32.77 14.15 -1.75
N ASP A 358 32.51 14.67 -2.95
CA ASP A 358 33.23 15.83 -3.49
C ASP A 358 33.14 17.06 -2.58
N LEU A 359 31.99 17.29 -1.94
CA LEU A 359 31.82 18.39 -0.99
C LEU A 359 32.63 18.17 0.30
N LEU A 360 32.70 16.92 0.78
CA LEU A 360 33.49 16.54 1.96
C LEU A 360 34.98 16.62 1.67
N ASP A 361 35.44 16.13 0.51
CA ASP A 361 36.83 16.17 0.09
C ASP A 361 37.28 17.61 -0.16
N ASN A 362 36.44 18.44 -0.80
CA ASN A 362 36.72 19.87 -0.95
C ASN A 362 36.72 20.60 0.40
N TRP A 363 35.81 20.27 1.32
CA TRP A 363 35.77 20.90 2.64
C TRP A 363 37.01 20.54 3.48
N LEU A 364 37.47 19.29 3.41
CA LEU A 364 38.73 18.87 4.05
C LEU A 364 39.95 19.56 3.42
N ALA A 365 39.95 19.80 2.11
CA ALA A 365 41.01 20.56 1.45
C ALA A 365 41.07 22.02 1.92
N TYR A 366 39.93 22.66 2.21
CA TYR A 366 39.89 23.99 2.81
C TYR A 366 40.41 24.01 4.27
N GLU A 367 40.16 22.96 5.07
CA GLU A 367 40.70 22.87 6.43
C GLU A 367 42.23 22.64 6.44
N ASP A 368 42.79 21.98 5.43
CA ASP A 368 44.25 21.79 5.29
C ASP A 368 44.97 23.05 4.75
N GLU A 369 44.28 23.93 4.03
CA GLU A 369 44.84 25.20 3.54
C GLU A 369 44.81 26.33 4.59
N GLU A 370 43.89 26.29 5.57
CA GLU A 370 43.80 27.29 6.66
C GLU A 370 44.85 27.11 7.78
N PHE A 371 45.70 26.07 7.71
CA PHE A 371 46.81 25.82 8.66
C PHE A 371 48.20 26.14 8.11
N ASN A 372 48.28 26.87 6.99
CA ASN A 372 49.50 27.51 6.49
C ASN A 372 49.36 29.03 6.57
N GLU A 373 48.98 29.58 7.73
CA GLU A 373 49.27 30.99 8.03
C GLU A 373 50.74 31.13 8.43
N ASP A 374 51.45 31.69 7.45
CA ASP A 374 52.82 32.12 7.42
C ASP A 374 53.14 33.11 8.55
N ASN A 375 54.20 32.81 9.31
CA ASN A 375 54.89 33.77 10.16
C ASN A 375 55.78 34.62 9.24
N GLY A 376 55.36 35.83 8.85
CA GLY A 376 56.33 36.74 8.26
C GLY A 376 55.84 37.98 7.54
N GLU A 377 55.42 38.96 8.34
CA GLU A 377 55.77 40.38 8.21
C GLU A 377 55.30 41.21 6.99
N ASN A 378 54.49 42.22 7.37
CA ASN A 378 54.55 43.63 6.96
C ASN A 378 54.77 43.97 5.47
N GLU A 379 53.82 44.72 4.89
CA GLU A 379 53.93 46.18 4.85
C GLU A 379 52.59 46.77 4.38
N GLU A 380 52.19 47.83 5.09
CA GLU A 380 51.07 48.70 4.78
C GLU A 380 51.32 49.41 3.45
N GLU A 381 50.33 49.43 2.54
CA GLU A 381 50.08 50.58 1.67
C GLU A 381 48.68 50.46 1.04
N ASP A 382 47.85 51.46 1.33
CA ASP A 382 46.54 51.78 0.75
C ASP A 382 46.74 53.13 0.01
N PRO A 383 45.86 53.63 -0.88
CA PRO A 383 44.84 53.00 -1.73
C PRO A 383 45.00 53.43 -3.22
N ASP A 384 44.35 52.76 -4.19
CA ASP A 384 43.91 53.48 -5.39
C ASP A 384 42.69 52.88 -6.12
N ASP A 385 41.94 53.82 -6.67
CA ASP A 385 40.66 53.86 -7.33
C ASP A 385 40.57 52.96 -8.58
N GLY A 386 39.46 52.24 -8.75
CA GLY A 386 39.36 51.25 -9.82
C GLY A 386 37.97 50.70 -10.09
N LEU A 387 37.00 51.60 -10.33
CA LEU A 387 35.71 51.30 -10.94
C LEU A 387 35.86 50.46 -12.23
N ILE A 388 35.62 49.15 -12.14
CA ILE A 388 35.39 48.30 -13.32
C ILE A 388 33.90 47.95 -13.39
N ARG A 389 33.21 48.70 -14.26
CA ARG A 389 31.95 48.28 -14.89
C ARG A 389 32.26 47.09 -15.79
N VAL A 390 31.55 45.99 -15.62
CA VAL A 390 31.49 44.93 -16.63
C VAL A 390 30.08 44.91 -17.21
N ASP A 391 30.07 45.12 -18.52
CA ASP A 391 28.92 45.23 -19.37
C ASP A 391 28.08 43.95 -19.41
N ARG A 392 26.80 44.21 -19.62
CA ARG A 392 25.71 43.26 -19.62
C ARG A 392 25.25 43.15 -21.06
N ASP A 393 25.83 42.22 -21.82
CA ASP A 393 25.41 41.96 -23.19
C ASP A 393 25.38 40.48 -23.54
N ALA A 394 24.31 40.14 -24.27
CA ALA A 394 24.17 39.10 -25.28
C ALA A 394 24.40 37.63 -24.87
N ILE A 395 23.29 36.91 -24.65
CA ILE A 395 23.13 35.60 -25.31
C ILE A 395 21.73 35.58 -25.94
N ASP A 396 21.77 35.60 -27.27
CA ASP A 396 20.67 35.46 -28.21
C ASP A 396 19.97 34.09 -28.10
N ASP A 397 18.66 34.17 -28.28
CA ASP A 397 17.84 33.38 -29.20
C ASP A 397 18.51 32.17 -29.89
N GLU A 398 18.02 30.96 -29.57
CA GLU A 398 17.72 29.98 -30.61
C GLU A 398 16.33 29.40 -30.35
N GLU A 399 15.39 29.89 -31.17
CA GLU A 399 14.16 29.20 -31.55
C GLU A 399 14.56 27.90 -32.27
N ASP A 400 14.06 26.77 -31.80
CA ASP A 400 13.97 25.58 -32.66
C ASP A 400 12.52 25.14 -32.77
N SER A 401 12.09 25.17 -34.01
CA SER A 401 10.73 24.99 -34.51
C SER A 401 10.58 23.61 -35.12
N ASN A 402 9.33 23.14 -35.17
CA ASN A 402 8.84 21.97 -35.92
C ASN A 402 9.33 20.60 -35.38
N VAL A 403 8.52 19.54 -35.37
CA VAL A 403 7.65 19.07 -36.45
C VAL A 403 6.44 18.33 -35.85
N ASP A 404 5.24 18.75 -36.26
CA ASP A 404 4.01 17.99 -36.16
C ASP A 404 4.12 16.71 -37.01
N LEU A 405 4.06 15.54 -36.37
CA LEU A 405 3.85 14.27 -37.04
C LEU A 405 2.39 13.84 -36.89
N VAL A 406 1.61 14.12 -37.92
CA VAL A 406 0.37 13.44 -38.29
C VAL A 406 0.70 11.98 -38.64
N PRO A 407 -0.15 11.01 -38.24
CA PRO A 407 -0.35 9.83 -39.07
C PRO A 407 -1.78 9.72 -39.57
N ASN A 408 -1.83 9.55 -40.89
CA ASN A 408 -2.94 9.23 -41.78
C ASN A 408 -4.01 8.29 -41.22
N GLU A 409 -5.25 8.65 -41.54
CA GLU A 409 -6.35 7.71 -41.74
C GLU A 409 -6.18 6.90 -43.04
N ALA A 410 -6.90 5.77 -43.06
CA ALA A 410 -7.34 4.95 -44.19
C ALA A 410 -6.39 3.86 -44.73
N ASP A 411 -6.73 2.59 -44.48
CA ASP A 411 -7.43 1.72 -45.44
C ASP A 411 -7.72 0.35 -44.78
N LYS A 412 -9.00 -0.08 -44.70
CA LYS A 412 -9.63 -1.09 -45.57
C LYS A 412 -8.90 -2.44 -45.63
N VAL A 413 -9.35 -3.41 -44.81
CA VAL A 413 -10.07 -4.66 -45.19
C VAL A 413 -10.89 -5.10 -43.99
#